data_AF-A0A1F9DLB8-F1
#
_entry.id   AF-A0A1F9DLB8-F1
#
_cell.length_a   1.000
_cell.length_b   1.000
_cell.length_c   1.000
_cell.angle_alpha   90.00
_cell.angle_beta   90.00
_cell.angle_gamma   90.00
#
_symmetry.space_group_name_H-M   'P 1'
#
loop_
_entity.id
_entity.type
_entity.pdbx_description
1 polymer ?
#
loop_
_entity_poly.entity_id
_entity_poly.type
_entity_poly.pdbx_seq_one_letter_code
_entity_poly.pdbx_strand_id
1 'polypeptide(L)'
;MGSLFSPGWENRLREWLDGSSDFQGAARWFDGSVLLGMGDEILWLKIYDGRVIDHKPHPTPFGFTFALKASEESWRALLQEDRNEILSYTGSKKILVEGNLLEFMRLTKTVVALVDGMRALFREPKTGKDIR
;
A
#
# COMPACT_ATOMS: atom_id res chain seq x y z
N MET A 1 -19.83 4.99 3.82
CA MET A 1 -18.92 5.16 2.66
C MET A 1 -18.37 3.79 2.31
N GLY A 2 -18.12 3.49 1.03
CA GLY A 2 -17.65 2.16 0.63
C GLY A 2 -16.16 1.97 0.93
N SER A 3 -15.78 0.75 1.34
CA SER A 3 -14.40 0.31 1.57
C SER A 3 -13.45 0.76 0.44
N LEU A 4 -12.22 1.13 0.81
CA LEU A 4 -11.14 1.38 -0.16
C LEU A 4 -10.54 0.08 -0.72
N PHE A 5 -10.70 -1.03 -0.01
CA PHE A 5 -10.38 -2.38 -0.48
C PHE A 5 -11.64 -3.08 -0.99
N SER A 6 -12.30 -2.50 -2.00
CA SER A 6 -13.37 -3.19 -2.71
C SER A 6 -12.87 -4.55 -3.22
N PRO A 7 -13.68 -5.62 -3.22
CA PRO A 7 -13.24 -6.93 -3.70
C PRO A 7 -12.54 -6.86 -5.06
N GLY A 8 -11.36 -7.48 -5.18
CA GLY A 8 -10.55 -7.45 -6.41
C GLY A 8 -9.63 -6.24 -6.53
N TRP A 9 -9.71 -5.26 -5.62
CA TRP A 9 -8.78 -4.13 -5.58
C TRP A 9 -7.34 -4.58 -5.32
N GLU A 10 -7.14 -5.57 -4.46
CA GLU A 10 -5.84 -6.16 -4.14
C GLU A 10 -5.16 -6.75 -5.39
N ASN A 11 -5.95 -7.37 -6.28
CA ASN A 11 -5.45 -7.91 -7.54
C ASN A 11 -5.10 -6.79 -8.52
N ARG A 12 -5.92 -5.75 -8.62
CA ARG A 12 -5.60 -4.57 -9.43
C ARG A 12 -4.35 -3.84 -8.95
N LEU A 13 -4.17 -3.73 -7.63
CA LEU A 13 -2.96 -3.11 -7.06
C LEU A 13 -1.74 -3.93 -7.44
N ARG A 14 -1.80 -5.26 -7.27
CA ARG A 14 -0.73 -6.16 -7.70
C ARG A 14 -0.41 -5.99 -9.18
N GLU A 15 -1.41 -6.00 -10.05
CA GLU A 15 -1.24 -5.82 -11.50
C GLU A 15 -0.61 -4.47 -11.85
N TRP A 16 -1.03 -3.40 -11.19
CA TRP A 16 -0.45 -2.07 -11.38
C TRP A 16 1.03 -2.05 -10.97
N LEU A 17 1.36 -2.62 -9.81
CA LEU A 17 2.73 -2.68 -9.29
C LEU A 17 3.63 -3.57 -10.17
N ASP A 18 3.09 -4.69 -10.67
CA ASP A 18 3.76 -5.57 -11.63
C ASP A 18 3.98 -4.88 -12.99
N GLY A 19 3.24 -3.82 -13.31
CA GLY A 19 3.48 -2.97 -14.49
C GLY A 19 4.42 -1.78 -14.25
N SER A 20 4.75 -1.47 -12.99
CA SER A 20 5.50 -0.27 -12.62
C SER A 20 7.01 -0.52 -12.54
N SER A 21 7.77 0.04 -13.48
CA SER A 21 9.25 -0.02 -13.46
C SER A 21 9.84 0.62 -12.20
N ASP A 22 9.18 1.66 -11.68
CA ASP A 22 9.62 2.37 -10.48
C ASP A 22 9.46 1.48 -9.24
N PHE A 23 8.33 0.79 -9.10
CA PHE A 23 8.12 -0.16 -8.02
C PHE A 23 9.10 -1.33 -8.13
N GLN A 24 9.19 -1.96 -9.30
CA GLN A 24 10.09 -3.11 -9.51
C GLN A 24 11.54 -2.75 -9.21
N GLY A 25 12.03 -1.61 -9.72
CA GLY A 25 13.39 -1.15 -9.49
C GLY A 25 13.66 -0.82 -8.03
N ALA A 26 12.73 -0.15 -7.35
CA ALA A 26 12.88 0.20 -5.94
C ALA A 26 12.84 -1.01 -5.01
N ALA A 27 11.96 -2.00 -5.30
CA ALA A 27 11.75 -3.18 -4.49
C ALA A 27 12.63 -4.38 -4.87
N ARG A 28 13.53 -4.24 -5.86
CA ARG A 28 14.36 -5.33 -6.40
C ARG A 28 15.12 -6.14 -5.34
N TRP A 29 15.65 -5.45 -4.33
CA TRP A 29 16.44 -6.09 -3.27
C TRP A 29 15.66 -6.37 -1.99
N PHE A 30 14.35 -6.11 -2.01
CA PHE A 30 13.49 -6.32 -0.86
C PHE A 30 12.96 -7.76 -0.87
N ASP A 31 13.16 -8.44 0.25
CA ASP A 31 12.48 -9.69 0.59
C ASP A 31 11.80 -9.51 1.95
N GLY A 32 10.48 -9.37 1.92
CA GLY A 32 9.74 -9.10 3.14
C GLY A 32 8.26 -8.93 2.88
N SER A 33 7.55 -8.41 3.87
CA SER A 33 6.12 -8.17 3.75
C SER A 33 5.73 -6.83 4.35
N VAL A 34 4.77 -6.19 3.70
CA VAL A 34 4.21 -4.91 4.11
C VAL A 34 2.74 -5.13 4.43
N LEU A 35 2.28 -4.62 5.57
CA LEU A 35 0.86 -4.59 5.90
C LEU A 35 0.32 -3.17 5.70
N LEU A 36 -0.72 -3.04 4.89
CA LEU A 36 -1.51 -1.82 4.79
C LEU A 36 -2.72 -1.98 5.73
N GLY A 37 -2.88 -1.06 6.67
CA GLY A 37 -4.02 -1.04 7.60
C GLY A 37 -4.81 0.25 7.46
N MET A 38 -6.11 0.12 7.28
CA MET A 38 -7.02 1.20 7.01
C MET A 38 -8.30 1.03 7.82
N GLY A 39 -8.38 1.73 8.95
CA GLY A 39 -9.39 1.41 9.96
C GLY A 39 -9.28 -0.06 10.38
N ASP A 40 -10.37 -0.80 10.20
CA ASP A 40 -10.45 -2.23 10.53
C ASP A 40 -10.03 -3.16 9.39
N GLU A 41 -9.79 -2.61 8.19
CA GLU A 41 -9.39 -3.38 7.02
C GLU A 41 -7.88 -3.47 6.91
N ILE A 42 -7.39 -4.64 6.49
CA ILE A 42 -5.96 -4.87 6.31
C ILE A 42 -5.69 -5.60 5.00
N LEU A 43 -4.56 -5.26 4.38
CA LEU A 43 -4.00 -5.97 3.25
C LEU A 43 -2.53 -6.26 3.53
N TRP A 44 -2.22 -7.53 3.72
CA TRP A 44 -0.85 -8.00 3.84
C TRP A 44 -0.31 -8.33 2.45
N LEU A 45 0.89 -7.85 2.11
CA LEU A 45 1.56 -8.03 0.83
C LEU A 45 2.92 -8.69 1.05
N LYS A 46 3.19 -9.81 0.36
CA LYS A 46 4.54 -10.38 0.25
C LYS A 46 5.24 -9.77 -0.95
N ILE A 47 6.40 -9.18 -0.72
CA ILE A 47 7.23 -8.59 -1.78
C ILE A 47 8.54 -9.37 -1.87
N TYR A 48 8.90 -9.73 -3.10
CA TYR A 48 10.15 -10.40 -3.42
C TYR A 48 10.59 -10.01 -4.84
N ASP A 49 11.88 -9.70 -5.01
CA ASP A 49 12.50 -9.39 -6.31
C ASP A 49 11.70 -8.38 -7.15
N GLY A 50 11.29 -7.29 -6.51
CA GLY A 50 10.54 -6.22 -7.18
C GLY A 50 9.06 -6.51 -7.43
N ARG A 51 8.50 -7.62 -6.95
CA ARG A 51 7.12 -8.05 -7.25
C ARG A 51 6.31 -8.33 -6.00
N VAL A 52 5.00 -8.11 -6.08
CA VAL A 52 4.05 -8.60 -5.08
C VAL A 52 3.69 -10.04 -5.42
N ILE A 53 4.22 -11.00 -4.68
CA ILE A 53 4.09 -12.44 -5.00
C ILE A 53 2.95 -13.13 -4.26
N ASP A 54 2.41 -12.52 -3.21
CA ASP A 54 1.24 -13.01 -2.46
C ASP A 54 0.55 -11.83 -1.76
N HIS A 55 -0.74 -11.96 -1.48
CA HIS A 55 -1.49 -11.03 -0.66
C HIS A 55 -2.57 -11.73 0.16
N LYS A 56 -2.89 -11.20 1.35
CA LYS A 56 -3.91 -11.78 2.25
C LYS A 56 -4.69 -10.69 3.00
N PRO A 57 -5.97 -10.91 3.32
CA PRO A 57 -6.75 -10.00 4.16
C PRO A 57 -6.45 -10.17 5.66
N HIS A 58 -5.33 -10.84 6.00
CA HIS A 58 -4.86 -11.04 7.37
C HIS A 58 -3.34 -11.22 7.35
N PRO A 59 -2.61 -10.90 8.44
CA PRO A 59 -1.20 -11.24 8.52
C PRO A 59 -1.01 -12.76 8.51
N THR A 60 0.15 -13.20 8.07
CA THR A 60 0.59 -14.60 8.28
C THR A 60 1.05 -14.79 9.73
N PRO A 61 1.23 -16.03 10.21
CA PRO A 61 1.85 -16.28 11.51
C PRO A 61 3.25 -15.67 11.67
N PHE A 62 3.96 -15.40 10.57
CA PHE A 62 5.26 -14.72 10.57
C PHE A 62 5.15 -13.19 10.65
N GLY A 63 3.94 -12.64 10.69
CA GLY A 63 3.69 -11.21 10.80
C GLY A 63 4.03 -10.44 9.52
N PHE A 64 4.56 -9.24 9.69
CA PHE A 64 4.96 -8.30 8.63
C PHE A 64 6.33 -7.68 8.95
N THR A 65 7.09 -7.30 7.92
CA THR A 65 8.35 -6.56 8.11
C THR A 65 8.07 -5.18 8.70
N PHE A 66 7.14 -4.46 8.09
CA PHE A 66 6.56 -3.24 8.65
C PHE A 66 5.11 -3.07 8.20
N ALA A 67 4.37 -2.23 8.90
CA ALA A 67 3.00 -1.88 8.55
C ALA A 67 2.86 -0.36 8.40
N LEU A 68 1.98 0.06 7.49
CA LEU A 68 1.49 1.42 7.36
C LEU A 68 0.02 1.43 7.78
N LYS A 69 -0.31 2.11 8.89
CA LYS A 69 -1.65 2.07 9.48
C LYS A 69 -2.22 3.46 9.69
N ALA A 70 -3.49 3.65 9.36
CA ALA A 70 -4.21 4.88 9.68
C ALA A 70 -5.73 4.70 9.61
N SER A 71 -6.47 5.75 9.95
CA SER A 71 -7.89 5.83 9.66
C SER A 71 -8.16 5.86 8.16
N GLU A 72 -9.36 5.43 7.75
CA GLU A 72 -9.83 5.56 6.37
C GLU A 72 -9.76 7.01 5.88
N GLU A 73 -10.12 7.98 6.74
CA GLU A 73 -10.05 9.41 6.44
C GLU A 73 -8.61 9.85 6.09
N SER A 74 -7.62 9.42 6.87
CA SER A 74 -6.22 9.79 6.64
C SER A 74 -5.69 9.19 5.34
N TRP A 75 -6.06 7.94 5.04
CA TRP A 75 -5.74 7.32 3.76
C TRP A 75 -6.40 8.05 2.60
N ARG A 76 -7.70 8.35 2.67
CA ARG A 76 -8.40 9.09 1.61
C ARG A 76 -7.76 10.46 1.37
N ALA A 77 -7.43 11.20 2.43
CA ALA A 77 -6.74 12.47 2.31
C ALA A 77 -5.42 12.32 1.55
N LEU A 78 -4.55 11.39 1.97
CA LEU A 78 -3.28 11.10 1.29
C LEU A 78 -3.47 10.69 -0.18
N LEU A 79 -4.47 9.85 -0.47
CA LEU A 79 -4.72 9.37 -1.83
C LEU A 79 -5.29 10.47 -2.75
N GLN A 80 -5.87 11.53 -2.16
CA GLN A 80 -6.40 12.70 -2.86
C GLN A 80 -5.36 13.81 -3.11
N GLU A 81 -4.30 13.93 -2.31
CA GLU A 81 -3.26 14.97 -2.45
C GLU A 81 -2.70 15.07 -3.87
N ASP A 82 -2.38 16.24 -4.41
CA ASP A 82 -1.84 16.35 -5.77
C ASP A 82 -0.55 15.55 -5.99
N ARG A 83 0.28 15.46 -4.93
CA ARG A 83 1.53 14.68 -4.89
C ARG A 83 1.45 13.56 -3.87
N ASN A 84 2.35 12.60 -3.99
CA ASN A 84 2.47 11.54 -3.00
C ASN A 84 3.21 12.06 -1.75
N GLU A 85 2.44 12.36 -0.71
CA GLU A 85 2.92 12.96 0.54
C GLU A 85 3.13 11.91 1.65
N ILE A 86 3.32 10.62 1.31
CA ILE A 86 3.40 9.53 2.31
C ILE A 86 4.43 9.82 3.40
N LEU A 87 5.59 10.40 3.06
CA LEU A 87 6.64 10.73 4.02
C LEU A 87 6.22 11.83 5.00
N SER A 88 5.53 12.87 4.51
CA SER A 88 4.96 13.93 5.34
C SER A 88 3.88 13.37 6.28
N TYR A 89 3.03 12.47 5.77
CA TYR A 89 2.00 11.79 6.57
C TYR A 89 2.60 10.87 7.63
N THR A 90 3.69 10.15 7.33
CA THR A 90 4.41 9.35 8.34
C THR A 90 5.15 10.22 9.35
N GLY A 91 5.78 11.32 8.91
CA GLY A 91 6.50 12.25 9.79
C GLY A 91 5.58 12.98 10.77
N SER A 92 4.35 13.28 10.33
CA SER A 92 3.29 13.88 11.15
C SER A 92 2.42 12.85 11.89
N LYS A 93 2.75 11.55 11.81
CA LYS A 93 2.00 10.45 12.44
C LYS A 93 0.54 10.32 12.01
N LYS A 94 0.15 10.89 10.86
CA LYS A 94 -1.16 10.65 10.23
C LYS A 94 -1.25 9.26 9.61
N ILE A 95 -0.11 8.75 9.13
CA ILE A 95 0.09 7.32 8.87
C ILE A 95 1.12 6.83 9.89
N LEU A 96 0.76 5.82 10.67
CA LEU A 96 1.66 5.18 11.62
C LEU A 96 2.48 4.11 10.92
N VAL A 97 3.76 4.04 11.27
CA VAL A 97 4.65 2.95 10.86
C VAL A 97 4.89 2.04 12.06
N GLU A 98 4.60 0.76 11.92
CA GLU A 98 4.86 -0.27 12.93
C GLU A 98 5.83 -1.33 12.41
N GLY A 99 6.53 -2.02 13.32
CA GLY A 99 7.49 -3.06 12.96
C GLY A 99 8.91 -2.50 12.75
N ASN A 100 9.61 -2.96 11.72
CA ASN A 100 11.01 -2.60 11.47
C ASN A 100 11.13 -1.21 10.81
N LEU A 101 11.32 -0.18 11.63
CA LEU A 101 11.47 1.21 11.17
C LEU A 101 12.72 1.41 10.29
N LEU A 102 13.81 0.68 10.53
CA LEU A 102 15.00 0.79 9.70
C LEU A 102 14.73 0.31 8.28
N GLU A 103 14.03 -0.82 8.13
CA GLU A 103 13.62 -1.33 6.83
C GLU A 103 12.62 -0.40 6.14
N PHE A 104 11.65 0.17 6.86
CA PHE A 104 10.79 1.24 6.31
C PHE A 104 11.62 2.40 5.74
N MET A 105 12.60 2.91 6.50
CA MET A 105 13.44 4.02 6.03
C MET A 105 14.25 3.65 4.79
N ARG A 106 14.83 2.44 4.74
CA ARG A 106 15.57 1.92 3.57
C ARG A 106 14.67 1.77 2.34
N LEU A 107 13.41 1.42 2.56
CA LEU A 107 12.42 1.11 1.52
C LEU A 107 11.50 2.29 1.20
N THR A 108 11.89 3.51 1.57
CA THR A 108 11.14 4.74 1.29
C THR A 108 10.67 4.83 -0.17
N LYS A 109 11.54 4.53 -1.14
CA LYS A 109 11.17 4.55 -2.57
C LYS A 109 10.14 3.48 -2.94
N THR A 110 10.27 2.29 -2.38
CA THR A 110 9.28 1.20 -2.56
C THR A 110 7.94 1.61 -1.98
N VAL A 111 7.92 2.23 -0.80
CA VAL A 111 6.70 2.73 -0.16
C VAL A 111 6.05 3.84 -0.99
N VAL A 112 6.82 4.79 -1.52
CA VAL A 112 6.31 5.82 -2.42
C VAL A 112 5.66 5.19 -3.65
N ALA A 113 6.37 4.29 -4.36
CA ALA A 113 5.82 3.64 -5.54
C ALA A 113 4.59 2.76 -5.25
N LEU A 114 4.56 2.10 -4.08
CA LEU A 114 3.37 1.37 -3.60
C LEU A 114 2.17 2.31 -3.43
N VAL A 115 2.38 3.44 -2.75
CA VAL A 115 1.31 4.44 -2.53
C VAL A 115 0.91 5.13 -3.84
N ASP A 116 1.81 5.28 -4.81
CA ASP A 116 1.45 5.76 -6.16
C ASP A 116 0.49 4.81 -6.86
N GLY A 117 0.69 3.49 -6.73
CA GLY A 117 -0.26 2.50 -7.23
C GLY A 117 -1.63 2.60 -6.54
N MET A 118 -1.64 2.76 -5.21
CA MET A 118 -2.89 3.00 -4.46
C MET A 118 -3.60 4.28 -4.93
N ARG A 119 -2.84 5.36 -5.18
CA ARG A 119 -3.35 6.64 -5.66
C ARG A 119 -3.93 6.54 -7.07
N ALA A 120 -3.26 5.81 -7.96
CA ALA A 120 -3.75 5.56 -9.31
C ALA A 120 -5.12 4.88 -9.27
N LEU A 121 -5.24 3.75 -8.57
CA LEU A 121 -6.50 3.01 -8.44
C LEU A 121 -7.60 3.80 -7.72
N PHE A 122 -7.25 4.57 -6.70
CA PHE A 122 -8.21 5.39 -5.97
C PHE A 122 -8.85 6.48 -6.85
N ARG A 123 -8.10 6.97 -7.84
CA ARG A 123 -8.51 8.04 -8.76
C ARG A 123 -9.11 7.51 -10.06
N GLU A 124 -9.09 6.21 -10.29
CA GLU A 124 -9.76 5.62 -11.44
C GLU A 124 -11.24 5.99 -11.41
N PRO A 125 -11.83 6.42 -12.54
CA PRO A 125 -13.27 6.62 -12.63
C PRO A 125 -13.97 5.31 -12.27
N LYS A 126 -14.86 5.34 -11.27
CA LYS A 126 -15.69 4.17 -10.94
C LYS A 126 -16.55 3.81 -12.15
N THR A 127 -16.18 2.78 -12.89
CA THR A 127 -17.03 2.21 -13.94
C THR A 127 -18.20 1.47 -13.29
N GLY A 128 -19.39 1.51 -13.93
CA GLY A 128 -20.66 1.02 -13.37
C GLY A 128 -20.74 -0.46 -12.94
N LYS A 129 -19.64 -1.22 -12.98
CA LYS A 129 -19.49 -2.54 -12.35
C LYS A 129 -19.21 -2.48 -10.84
N ASP A 130 -18.70 -1.35 -10.33
CA ASP A 130 -18.30 -1.19 -8.92
C ASP A 130 -19.42 -0.67 -8.00
N ILE A 131 -20.66 -0.60 -8.50
CA ILE A 131 -21.85 -0.04 -7.81
C ILE A 131 -22.89 -1.15 -7.50
N ARG A 132 -22.48 -2.42 -7.47
CA ARG A 132 -23.38 -3.54 -7.14
C ARG A 132 -22.97 -4.23 -5.86
#